data_AF-A0A3D2XEB6-F1
#
_entry.id   AF-A0A3D2XEB6-F1
#
_cell.length_a   1.000
_cell.length_b   1.000
_cell.length_c   1.000
_cell.angle_alpha   90.00
_cell.angle_beta   90.00
_cell.angle_gamma   90.00
#
_symmetry.space_group_name_H-M   'P 1'
#
loop_
_entity.id
_entity.type
_entity.pdbx_description
1 polymer ?
#
loop_
_entity_poly.entity_id
_entity_poly.type
_entity_poly.pdbx_seq_one_letter_code
_entity_poly.pdbx_strand_id
1 'polypeptide(L)'
;MIKKKMNAIVMIFFAMVISVSCSKSDKGPGTDTGIAEASWKMGTYTYNRGASSQNSSIVGGANLHIIVATTSGAPTQGVFSGSAVTVKFFDQGPGEYNLVTETAFSGANAGNKIMSIDCTIGTGTSTGSTLYTYASGTAKAQVTKVNNQYRVTIDNGITLNKKLDVNGGVAGALANYSFTCKSVF
;
A
#
# COMPACT_ATOMS: atom_id res chain seq x y z
N MET A 1 64.05 49.23 16.50
CA MET A 1 63.91 47.76 16.58
C MET A 1 62.59 47.37 15.92
N ILE A 2 62.59 47.01 14.63
CA ILE A 2 62.79 45.66 14.06
C ILE A 2 61.62 44.69 14.34
N LYS A 3 61.06 44.18 13.22
CA LYS A 3 60.11 43.06 13.00
C LYS A 3 58.60 43.37 13.04
N LYS A 4 58.11 43.95 11.93
CA LYS A 4 56.80 43.54 11.36
C LYS A 4 56.97 42.12 10.80
N LYS A 5 56.26 41.14 11.36
CA LYS A 5 56.15 39.79 10.81
C LYS A 5 54.85 39.65 10.02
N MET A 6 55.02 39.42 8.73
CA MET A 6 54.23 38.54 7.85
C MET A 6 53.25 37.59 8.58
N ASN A 7 52.00 37.52 8.09
CA ASN A 7 51.62 36.37 7.27
C ASN A 7 50.29 36.62 6.55
N ALA A 8 50.37 36.48 5.22
CA ALA A 8 49.23 36.34 4.34
C ALA A 8 48.54 35.00 4.59
N ILE A 9 47.23 35.01 4.76
CA ILE A 9 46.39 33.84 4.52
C ILE A 9 45.38 34.29 3.47
N VAL A 10 45.72 33.98 2.22
CA VAL A 10 44.88 34.16 1.04
C VAL A 10 43.73 33.16 1.15
N MET A 11 42.51 33.68 1.20
CA MET A 11 41.27 32.91 1.00
C MET A 11 41.31 32.24 -0.37
N ILE A 12 41.39 30.91 -0.40
CA ILE A 12 41.03 30.11 -1.56
C ILE A 12 39.61 29.59 -1.32
N PHE A 13 38.65 30.27 -1.95
CA PHE A 13 37.28 29.79 -2.15
C PHE A 13 37.35 28.60 -3.11
N PHE A 14 37.25 27.37 -2.60
CA PHE A 14 37.02 26.20 -3.44
C PHE A 14 35.52 25.93 -3.49
N ALA A 15 34.86 26.55 -4.48
CA ALA A 15 33.46 26.28 -4.80
C ALA A 15 33.36 24.88 -5.44
N MET A 16 33.00 23.88 -4.63
CA MET A 16 32.72 22.54 -5.11
C MET A 16 31.32 22.55 -5.75
N VAL A 17 31.28 22.79 -7.05
CA VAL A 17 30.08 22.59 -7.88
C VAL A 17 29.88 21.08 -8.01
N ILE A 18 29.06 20.52 -7.13
CA ILE A 18 28.60 19.13 -7.26
C ILE A 18 27.57 19.14 -8.39
N SER A 19 28.02 18.88 -9.61
CA SER A 19 27.15 18.56 -10.73
C SER A 19 26.43 17.25 -10.43
N VAL A 20 25.20 17.37 -9.93
CA VAL A 20 24.25 16.26 -9.87
C VAL A 20 23.99 15.85 -11.32
N SER A 21 24.65 14.76 -11.74
CA SER A 21 24.34 14.06 -12.97
C SER A 21 22.89 13.59 -12.87
N CYS A 22 21.99 14.36 -13.49
CA CYS A 22 20.70 13.86 -13.96
C CYS A 22 21.03 12.79 -15.01
N SER A 23 21.23 11.56 -14.55
CA SER A 23 21.07 10.40 -15.42
C SER A 23 19.60 10.39 -15.81
N LYS A 24 19.30 10.92 -16.99
CA LYS A 24 18.09 10.56 -17.72
C LYS A 24 18.15 9.04 -17.84
N SER A 25 17.36 8.34 -17.03
CA SER A 25 17.14 6.93 -17.27
C SER A 25 16.25 6.85 -18.51
N ASP A 26 16.88 6.40 -19.57
CA ASP A 26 16.32 6.12 -20.87
C ASP A 26 14.99 5.39 -20.77
N LYS A 27 13.98 5.91 -21.47
CA LYS A 27 12.84 5.09 -21.88
C LYS A 27 13.32 4.13 -22.96
N GLY A 28 13.94 3.03 -22.54
CA GLY A 28 14.08 1.85 -23.39
C GLY A 28 12.73 1.13 -23.52
N PRO A 29 12.38 0.58 -24.70
CA PRO A 29 11.29 -0.36 -24.82
C PRO A 29 11.80 -1.72 -24.34
N GLY A 30 11.39 -2.12 -23.14
CA GLY A 30 11.82 -3.38 -22.52
C GLY A 30 10.66 -4.01 -21.76
N THR A 31 10.27 -5.20 -22.20
CA THR A 31 9.16 -6.05 -21.77
C THR A 31 9.08 -6.27 -20.25
N ASP A 32 7.95 -5.94 -19.63
CA ASP A 32 7.60 -6.53 -18.33
C ASP A 32 6.87 -7.85 -18.59
N THR A 33 7.61 -8.94 -18.46
CA THR A 33 7.18 -10.30 -18.75
C THR A 33 6.27 -10.83 -17.63
N GLY A 34 4.96 -10.68 -17.81
CA GLY A 34 3.95 -11.58 -17.21
C GLY A 34 3.65 -11.43 -15.72
N ILE A 35 4.15 -10.41 -15.02
CA ILE A 35 3.73 -10.12 -13.65
C ILE A 35 2.39 -9.39 -13.68
N ALA A 36 1.33 -9.99 -13.12
CA ALA A 36 0.03 -9.33 -13.04
C ALA A 36 0.12 -8.06 -12.19
N GLU A 37 -0.19 -6.92 -12.81
CA GLU A 37 -0.34 -5.63 -12.13
C GLU A 37 -1.38 -5.72 -11.02
N ALA A 38 -1.04 -5.14 -9.87
CA ALA A 38 -1.91 -5.14 -8.70
C ALA A 38 -3.13 -4.26 -8.97
N SER A 39 -4.32 -4.80 -8.75
CA SER A 39 -5.57 -4.06 -8.91
C SER A 39 -6.64 -4.54 -7.95
N TRP A 40 -7.64 -3.70 -7.71
CA TRP A 40 -8.82 -4.06 -6.91
C TRP A 40 -10.06 -3.37 -7.43
N LYS A 41 -11.22 -3.89 -7.03
CA LYS A 41 -12.52 -3.30 -7.33
C LYS A 41 -13.27 -3.00 -6.04
N MET A 42 -13.97 -1.88 -6.01
CA MET A 42 -15.00 -1.56 -5.01
C MET A 42 -16.30 -1.29 -5.76
N GLY A 43 -17.26 -2.21 -5.71
CA GLY A 43 -18.44 -2.16 -6.57
C GLY A 43 -18.05 -2.12 -8.05
N THR A 44 -18.45 -1.05 -8.75
CA THR A 44 -18.13 -0.82 -10.16
C THR A 44 -16.79 -0.11 -10.39
N TYR A 45 -16.17 0.43 -9.33
CA TYR A 45 -14.93 1.20 -9.40
C TYR A 45 -13.73 0.25 -9.48
N THR A 46 -12.80 0.50 -10.41
CA THR A 46 -11.61 -0.34 -10.64
C THR A 46 -10.35 0.47 -10.43
N TYR A 47 -9.52 0.03 -9.50
CA TYR A 47 -8.32 0.70 -9.02
C TYR A 47 -7.09 -0.07 -9.45
N ASN A 48 -6.18 0.62 -10.12
CA ASN A 48 -4.84 0.13 -10.40
C ASN A 48 -3.89 0.67 -9.34
N ARG A 49 -2.95 -0.17 -8.91
CA ARG A 49 -1.91 0.22 -7.98
C ARG A 49 -1.02 1.31 -8.58
N GLY A 50 -0.73 2.33 -7.79
CA GLY A 50 0.33 3.31 -8.03
C GLY A 50 1.59 2.98 -7.25
N ALA A 51 1.44 2.86 -5.94
CA ALA A 51 2.54 2.51 -5.05
C ALA A 51 2.12 1.37 -4.11
N SER A 52 3.12 0.68 -3.57
CA SER A 52 2.89 -0.25 -2.47
C SER A 52 4.09 -0.44 -1.58
N SER A 53 3.82 -1.00 -0.40
CA SER A 53 4.82 -1.36 0.59
C SER A 53 4.40 -2.65 1.29
N GLN A 54 5.39 -3.44 1.69
CA GLN A 54 5.21 -4.58 2.58
C GLN A 54 6.16 -4.45 3.74
N ASN A 55 5.59 -4.47 4.94
CA ASN A 55 6.35 -4.48 6.18
C ASN A 55 6.06 -5.77 6.93
N SER A 56 7.07 -6.25 7.64
CA SER A 56 6.94 -7.39 8.53
C SER A 56 7.37 -7.01 9.95
N SER A 57 6.72 -7.60 10.94
CA SER A 57 7.04 -7.40 12.36
C SER A 57 6.72 -8.65 13.16
N ILE A 58 7.34 -8.81 14.33
CA ILE A 58 7.02 -9.90 15.25
C ILE A 58 5.91 -9.44 16.20
N VAL A 59 4.78 -10.13 16.18
CA VAL A 59 3.65 -9.91 17.10
C VAL A 59 3.27 -11.25 17.72
N GLY A 60 3.30 -11.33 19.06
CA GLY A 60 2.96 -12.58 19.77
C GLY A 60 3.84 -13.77 19.39
N GLY A 61 5.10 -13.54 19.02
CA GLY A 61 6.05 -14.59 18.62
C GLY A 61 5.93 -15.03 17.16
N ALA A 62 5.16 -14.34 16.32
CA ALA A 62 5.00 -14.68 14.91
C ALA A 62 5.15 -13.49 13.98
N ASN A 63 5.53 -13.78 12.74
CA ASN A 63 5.71 -12.79 11.69
C ASN A 63 4.34 -12.28 11.18
N LEU A 64 3.98 -11.06 11.54
CA LEU A 64 2.88 -10.32 10.92
C LEU A 64 3.40 -9.62 9.67
N HIS A 65 2.74 -9.83 8.53
CA HIS A 65 2.94 -9.03 7.32
C HIS A 65 1.80 -8.04 7.16
N ILE A 66 2.15 -6.82 6.76
CA ILE A 66 1.23 -5.75 6.40
C ILE A 66 1.57 -5.29 5.00
N ILE A 67 0.63 -5.44 4.09
CA ILE A 67 0.70 -4.96 2.71
C ILE A 67 -0.17 -3.72 2.61
N VAL A 68 0.36 -2.62 2.09
CA VAL A 68 -0.40 -1.43 1.77
C VAL A 68 -0.20 -1.11 0.29
N ALA A 69 -1.28 -1.11 -0.48
CA ALA A 69 -1.29 -0.69 -1.88
C ALA A 69 -2.16 0.54 -2.05
N THR A 70 -1.66 1.57 -2.72
CA THR A 70 -2.35 2.83 -2.98
C THR A 70 -2.59 3.03 -4.47
N THR A 71 -3.57 3.84 -4.84
CA THR A 71 -3.86 4.17 -6.24
C THR A 71 -2.81 5.09 -6.84
N SER A 72 -2.61 5.02 -8.17
CA SER A 72 -1.69 5.90 -8.92
C SER A 72 -2.13 7.37 -9.03
N GLY A 73 -3.34 7.70 -8.57
CA GLY A 73 -3.91 9.06 -8.63
C GLY A 73 -4.35 9.49 -10.04
N ALA A 74 -5.43 10.30 -10.09
CA ALA A 74 -6.05 10.98 -11.25
C ALA A 74 -6.94 10.14 -12.22
N PRO A 75 -7.81 10.79 -13.02
CA PRO A 75 -9.19 11.16 -12.71
C PRO A 75 -10.25 10.12 -13.17
N THR A 76 -9.87 8.95 -13.68
CA THR A 76 -10.84 7.99 -14.25
C THR A 76 -11.83 7.44 -13.22
N GLN A 77 -11.55 7.63 -11.93
CA GLN A 77 -12.42 7.23 -10.83
C GLN A 77 -13.11 8.40 -10.11
N GLY A 78 -13.02 9.60 -10.70
CA GLY A 78 -13.69 10.80 -10.19
C GLY A 78 -13.36 11.09 -8.72
N VAL A 79 -14.40 11.14 -7.89
CA VAL A 79 -14.35 11.51 -6.47
C VAL A 79 -13.55 10.49 -5.62
N PHE A 80 -13.31 9.27 -6.12
CA PHE A 80 -12.64 8.18 -5.38
C PHE A 80 -11.16 7.98 -5.76
N SER A 81 -10.51 9.02 -6.27
CA SER A 81 -9.17 8.96 -6.86
C SER A 81 -8.02 8.60 -5.90
N GLY A 82 -8.23 8.70 -4.59
CA GLY A 82 -7.24 8.33 -3.57
C GLY A 82 -7.72 7.17 -2.73
N SER A 83 -7.42 5.93 -3.13
CA SER A 83 -7.81 4.74 -2.37
C SER A 83 -6.60 3.92 -1.95
N ALA A 84 -6.73 3.21 -0.84
CA ALA A 84 -5.72 2.30 -0.34
C ALA A 84 -6.35 1.00 0.13
N VAL A 85 -5.67 -0.11 -0.16
CA VAL A 85 -5.98 -1.43 0.42
C VAL A 85 -4.88 -1.77 1.40
N THR A 86 -5.27 -2.15 2.61
CA THR A 86 -4.37 -2.68 3.63
C THR A 86 -4.73 -4.12 3.91
N VAL A 87 -3.75 -5.02 3.79
CA VAL A 87 -3.90 -6.44 4.11
C VAL A 87 -2.98 -6.80 5.25
N LYS A 88 -3.48 -7.55 6.23
CA LYS A 88 -2.70 -8.04 7.38
C LYS A 88 -2.86 -9.55 7.48
N PHE A 89 -1.76 -10.28 7.64
CA PHE A 89 -1.79 -11.72 7.88
C PHE A 89 -0.55 -12.18 8.64
N PHE A 90 -0.70 -13.23 9.45
CA PHE A 90 0.44 -13.91 10.06
C PHE A 90 1.05 -14.90 9.06
N ASP A 91 2.37 -14.90 8.93
CA ASP A 91 3.09 -15.72 7.96
C ASP A 91 2.96 -17.21 8.29
N GLN A 92 2.18 -17.91 7.47
CA GLN A 92 2.04 -19.36 7.46
C GLN A 92 2.38 -19.91 6.06
N GLY A 93 3.21 -19.17 5.31
CA GLY A 93 3.57 -19.43 3.93
C GLY A 93 2.43 -19.18 2.91
N PRO A 94 2.70 -19.36 1.60
CA PRO A 94 1.70 -19.26 0.56
C PRO A 94 0.50 -20.22 0.75
N GLY A 95 -0.63 -19.91 0.11
CA GLY A 95 -1.85 -20.71 0.09
C GLY A 95 -3.09 -19.92 0.51
N GLU A 96 -4.15 -20.63 0.89
CA GLU A 96 -5.42 -20.04 1.29
C GLU A 96 -5.41 -19.49 2.72
N TYR A 97 -5.89 -18.26 2.87
CA TYR A 97 -6.12 -17.60 4.15
C TYR A 97 -7.60 -17.29 4.31
N ASN A 98 -8.16 -17.65 5.46
CA ASN A 98 -9.53 -17.27 5.79
C ASN A 98 -9.58 -15.78 6.10
N LEU A 99 -10.50 -15.06 5.45
CA LEU A 99 -10.76 -13.68 5.84
C LEU A 99 -11.52 -13.67 7.16
N VAL A 100 -11.06 -12.82 8.07
CA VAL A 100 -11.67 -12.61 9.37
C VAL A 100 -11.88 -11.11 9.59
N THR A 101 -12.75 -10.76 10.54
CA THR A 101 -12.91 -9.37 10.95
C THR A 101 -11.64 -8.88 11.65
N GLU A 102 -11.42 -7.56 11.67
CA GLU A 102 -10.27 -6.98 12.38
C GLU A 102 -10.25 -7.36 13.87
N THR A 103 -11.42 -7.45 14.51
CA THR A 103 -11.55 -7.90 15.91
C THR A 103 -11.11 -9.35 16.08
N ALA A 104 -11.56 -10.24 15.18
CA ALA A 104 -11.16 -11.64 15.21
C ALA A 104 -9.67 -11.81 14.87
N PHE A 105 -9.12 -11.01 13.95
CA PHE A 105 -7.69 -10.99 13.64
C PHE A 105 -6.86 -10.60 14.86
N SER A 106 -7.28 -9.56 15.58
CA SER A 106 -6.57 -9.04 16.76
C SER A 106 -6.62 -10.00 17.95
N GLY A 107 -7.70 -10.79 18.07
CA GLY A 107 -7.88 -11.78 19.13
C GLY A 107 -7.34 -13.18 18.79
N ALA A 108 -6.88 -13.40 17.56
CA ALA A 108 -6.46 -14.71 17.10
C ALA A 108 -4.95 -14.93 17.25
N ASN A 109 -4.59 -16.19 17.50
CA ASN A 109 -3.21 -16.62 17.60
C ASN A 109 -2.60 -16.82 16.20
N ALA A 110 -1.33 -16.49 16.09
CA ALA A 110 -0.60 -16.47 14.84
C ALA A 110 -0.35 -17.82 14.16
N GLY A 111 -0.81 -18.94 14.75
CA GLY A 111 -0.71 -20.28 14.16
C GLY A 111 -1.76 -20.60 13.10
N ASN A 112 -2.68 -19.69 12.79
CA ASN A 112 -3.76 -19.91 11.83
C ASN A 112 -3.54 -19.12 10.54
N LYS A 113 -3.92 -19.69 9.39
CA LYS A 113 -4.01 -18.98 8.09
C LYS A 113 -5.22 -18.04 8.08
N ILE A 114 -5.09 -16.90 8.73
CA ILE A 114 -6.11 -15.86 8.80
C ILE A 114 -5.60 -14.52 8.27
N MET A 115 -6.50 -13.73 7.72
CA MET A 115 -6.21 -12.45 7.10
C MET A 115 -7.27 -11.42 7.45
N SER A 116 -6.85 -10.20 7.74
CA SER A 116 -7.72 -9.02 7.77
C SER A 116 -7.45 -8.16 6.54
N ILE A 117 -8.51 -7.53 6.03
CA ILE A 117 -8.43 -6.60 4.91
C ILE A 117 -9.31 -5.37 5.15
N ASP A 118 -8.70 -4.22 4.91
CA ASP A 118 -9.34 -2.91 4.99
C ASP A 118 -9.13 -2.19 3.65
N CYS A 119 -10.15 -1.45 3.21
CA CYS A 119 -10.06 -0.54 2.08
C CYS A 119 -10.48 0.86 2.50
N THR A 120 -9.59 1.83 2.34
CA THR A 120 -9.94 3.24 2.49
C THR A 120 -10.21 3.82 1.11
N ILE A 121 -11.39 4.40 0.94
CA ILE A 121 -11.73 5.20 -0.24
C ILE A 121 -11.62 6.67 0.15
N GLY A 122 -10.90 7.46 -0.63
CA GLY A 122 -10.70 8.89 -0.40
C GLY A 122 -10.75 9.71 -1.68
N THR A 123 -10.73 11.03 -1.51
CA THR A 123 -10.71 11.99 -2.62
C THR A 123 -9.27 12.42 -2.91
N GLY A 124 -8.95 12.62 -4.20
CA GLY A 124 -7.62 13.12 -4.61
C GLY A 124 -7.27 14.52 -4.08
N THR A 125 -8.24 15.23 -3.50
CA THR A 125 -8.10 16.60 -2.94
C THR A 125 -8.19 16.65 -1.41
N SER A 126 -8.16 15.49 -0.72
CA SER A 126 -8.05 15.37 0.75
C SER A 126 -9.21 15.93 1.60
N THR A 127 -10.41 16.05 1.03
CA THR A 127 -11.60 16.55 1.75
C THR A 127 -12.26 15.54 2.69
N GLY A 128 -11.87 14.26 2.63
CA GLY A 128 -12.38 13.21 3.49
C GLY A 128 -12.06 11.82 2.97
N SER A 129 -12.19 10.82 3.83
CA SER A 129 -12.02 9.41 3.46
C SER A 129 -12.98 8.53 4.24
N THR A 130 -13.35 7.40 3.65
CA THR A 130 -14.22 6.40 4.24
C THR A 130 -13.48 5.07 4.32
N LEU A 131 -13.32 4.56 5.53
CA LEU A 131 -12.76 3.25 5.81
C LEU A 131 -13.84 2.18 5.69
N TYR A 132 -13.53 1.13 4.94
CA TYR A 132 -14.32 -0.08 4.81
C TYR A 132 -13.54 -1.27 5.33
N THR A 133 -14.21 -2.17 6.02
CA THR A 133 -13.59 -3.36 6.60
C THR A 133 -14.41 -4.60 6.29
N TYR A 134 -13.76 -5.76 6.23
CA TYR A 134 -14.47 -7.02 6.06
C TYR A 134 -15.40 -7.29 7.25
N ALA A 135 -16.68 -7.53 6.95
CA ALA A 135 -17.73 -7.61 7.96
C ALA A 135 -17.77 -8.94 8.71
N SER A 136 -17.74 -10.05 7.95
CA SER A 136 -17.73 -11.44 8.41
C SER A 136 -18.01 -12.37 7.21
N GLY A 137 -17.72 -13.66 7.35
CA GLY A 137 -18.14 -14.69 6.40
C GLY A 137 -17.12 -15.82 6.30
N THR A 138 -17.23 -16.61 5.23
CA THR A 138 -16.35 -17.76 4.95
C THR A 138 -15.42 -17.52 3.77
N ALA A 139 -15.21 -16.25 3.42
CA ALA A 139 -14.40 -15.90 2.27
C ALA A 139 -12.93 -16.24 2.50
N LYS A 140 -12.22 -16.53 1.40
CA LYS A 140 -10.80 -16.85 1.41
C LYS A 140 -10.04 -15.94 0.45
N ALA A 141 -8.81 -15.65 0.81
CA ALA A 141 -7.82 -15.00 -0.05
C ALA A 141 -6.73 -16.01 -0.40
N GLN A 142 -6.23 -15.94 -1.63
CA GLN A 142 -5.03 -16.64 -2.04
C GLN A 142 -3.81 -15.76 -1.79
N VAL A 143 -2.86 -16.28 -1.01
CA VAL A 143 -1.55 -15.66 -0.80
C VAL A 143 -0.52 -16.40 -1.63
N THR A 144 0.14 -15.71 -2.54
CA THR A 144 1.31 -16.23 -3.28
C THR A 144 2.56 -15.44 -2.91
N LYS A 145 3.73 -15.94 -3.34
CA LYS A 145 5.00 -15.25 -3.14
C LYS A 145 5.75 -15.21 -4.46
N VAL A 146 6.13 -14.01 -4.90
CA VAL A 146 6.85 -13.77 -6.16
C VAL A 146 7.98 -12.79 -5.85
N ASN A 147 9.21 -13.12 -6.24
CA ASN A 147 10.40 -12.29 -5.96
C ASN A 147 10.51 -11.88 -4.48
N ASN A 148 10.23 -12.83 -3.58
CA ASN A 148 10.21 -12.65 -2.13
C ASN A 148 9.15 -11.65 -1.59
N GLN A 149 8.23 -11.17 -2.42
CA GLN A 149 7.09 -10.35 -2.00
C GLN A 149 5.81 -11.18 -1.96
N TYR A 150 5.02 -11.01 -0.91
CA TYR A 150 3.71 -11.65 -0.82
C TYR A 150 2.71 -10.95 -1.72
N ARG A 151 1.79 -11.70 -2.30
CA ARG A 151 0.73 -11.16 -3.16
C ARG A 151 -0.59 -11.75 -2.77
N VAL A 152 -1.62 -10.93 -2.70
CA VAL A 152 -2.94 -11.30 -2.21
C VAL A 152 -3.97 -11.16 -3.31
N THR A 153 -4.76 -12.20 -3.50
CA THR A 153 -5.83 -12.26 -4.49
C THR A 153 -7.14 -12.71 -3.84
N ILE A 154 -8.22 -11.99 -4.11
CA ILE A 154 -9.58 -12.29 -3.68
C ILE A 154 -10.46 -12.24 -4.93
N ASP A 155 -10.77 -13.42 -5.47
CA ASP A 155 -11.50 -13.56 -6.74
C ASP A 155 -13.00 -13.70 -6.53
N ASN A 156 -13.38 -14.40 -5.46
CA ASN A 156 -14.75 -14.51 -5.02
C ASN A 156 -15.06 -13.24 -4.22
N GLY A 157 -15.85 -12.34 -4.83
CA GLY A 157 -16.17 -11.04 -4.26
C GLY A 157 -16.62 -11.12 -2.81
N ILE A 158 -16.02 -10.29 -1.95
CA ILE A 158 -16.40 -10.14 -0.55
C ILE A 158 -17.21 -8.86 -0.36
N THR A 159 -17.89 -8.72 0.77
CA THR A 159 -18.54 -7.45 1.14
C THR A 159 -17.68 -6.73 2.17
N LEU A 160 -17.32 -5.48 1.87
CA LEU A 160 -16.71 -4.58 2.83
C LEU A 160 -17.76 -3.57 3.32
N ASN A 161 -17.87 -3.42 4.64
CA ASN A 161 -18.82 -2.52 5.27
C ASN A 161 -18.12 -1.23 5.69
N LYS A 162 -18.82 -0.11 5.53
CA LYS A 162 -18.37 1.18 6.05
C LYS A 162 -18.17 1.08 7.56
N LYS A 163 -16.99 1.46 8.01
CA LYS A 163 -16.61 1.46 9.44
C LYS A 163 -16.48 2.87 9.99
N LEU A 164 -15.84 3.77 9.24
CA LEU A 164 -15.52 5.10 9.73
C LEU A 164 -15.42 6.10 8.57
N ASP A 165 -16.01 7.27 8.77
CA ASP A 165 -15.78 8.45 7.94
C ASP A 165 -14.79 9.38 8.65
N VAL A 166 -13.74 9.78 7.95
CA VAL A 166 -12.73 10.74 8.39
C VAL A 166 -12.97 12.06 7.65
N ASN A 167 -12.98 13.18 8.39
CA ASN A 167 -13.27 14.51 7.87
C ASN A 167 -14.59 14.59 7.07
N GLY A 168 -15.63 13.89 7.53
CA GLY A 168 -16.94 13.85 6.85
C GLY A 168 -17.07 12.79 5.75
N GLY A 169 -16.03 11.99 5.52
CA GLY A 169 -16.09 10.86 4.60
C GLY A 169 -16.06 11.28 3.13
N VAL A 170 -16.43 10.36 2.25
CA VAL A 170 -16.61 10.68 0.83
C VAL A 170 -18.09 10.78 0.50
N ALA A 171 -18.52 11.92 -0.08
CA ALA A 171 -19.91 12.11 -0.49
C ALA A 171 -20.36 11.01 -1.47
N GLY A 172 -21.53 10.41 -1.22
CA GLY A 172 -22.05 9.31 -2.04
C GLY A 172 -21.47 7.92 -1.72
N ALA A 173 -20.57 7.81 -0.73
CA ALA A 173 -20.07 6.55 -0.21
C ALA A 173 -21.22 5.67 0.33
N LEU A 174 -21.43 4.50 -0.27
CA LEU A 174 -22.45 3.54 0.15
C LEU A 174 -22.13 2.91 1.52
N ALA A 175 -23.12 2.28 2.14
CA ALA A 175 -22.92 1.57 3.42
C ALA A 175 -22.00 0.34 3.27
N ASN A 176 -21.96 -0.25 2.08
CA ASN A 176 -21.11 -1.39 1.76
C ASN A 176 -20.79 -1.41 0.26
N TYR A 177 -19.73 -2.15 -0.08
CA TYR A 177 -19.35 -2.45 -1.46
C TYR A 177 -18.95 -3.92 -1.58
N SER A 178 -19.18 -4.50 -2.77
CA SER A 178 -18.47 -5.70 -3.16
C SER A 178 -17.00 -5.37 -3.41
N PHE A 179 -16.09 -6.28 -3.05
CA PHE A 179 -14.65 -6.10 -3.21
C PHE A 179 -14.00 -7.33 -3.79
N THR A 180 -13.10 -7.13 -4.74
CA THR A 180 -12.15 -8.14 -5.23
C THR A 180 -10.79 -7.50 -5.38
N CYS A 181 -9.73 -8.31 -5.30
CA CYS A 181 -8.39 -7.85 -5.61
C CYS A 181 -7.60 -8.90 -6.35
N LYS A 182 -6.67 -8.44 -7.19
CA LYS A 182 -5.78 -9.28 -7.97
C LYS A 182 -4.36 -8.86 -7.63
N SER A 183 -3.58 -9.81 -7.13
CA SER A 183 -2.13 -9.64 -6.96
C SER A 183 -1.80 -8.36 -6.17
N VAL A 184 -2.49 -8.06 -5.07
CA VAL A 184 -2.15 -6.90 -4.21
C VAL A 184 -0.87 -7.22 -3.43
N PHE A 185 0.15 -6.39 -3.59
CA PHE A 185 1.48 -6.52 -3.02
C PHE A 185 2.05 -5.14 -2.74
#